data_AF-A0A4Y3W7Q7-F1
#
_entry.id   AF-A0A4Y3W7Q7-F1
#
_cell.length_a   1.000
_cell.length_b   1.000
_cell.length_c   1.000
_cell.angle_alpha   90.00
_cell.angle_beta   90.00
_cell.angle_gamma   90.00
#
_symmetry.space_group_name_H-M   'P 1'
#
loop_
_entity.id
_entity.type
_entity.pdbx_description
1 polymer ?
#
loop_
_entity_poly.entity_id
_entity_poly.type
_entity_poly.pdbx_seq_one_letter_code
_entity_poly.pdbx_strand_id
1 'polypeptide(L)'
;MVRESSDLVRIRRINGPGICGAEFPLKVSALGEGSAYGFADENLRPPASVGREPRWPIAQPAYRPPSYPETSARQLGPGEGSGDPVSLAAPGTYSSADEQIELPAEARDDRYAQPSAYPATPSQDPSLRLGPARGVVTSAVGPVTVKPSATLACPIVSALDRWLADAVQPASMRWFGARVAEIKQISAYSCRGMNGNPRARISEHAFGNALDIAGFTLADGRYVSVQRGWKGLPEEQGFLREVASSACQRFTTVLAPGSNIYHYNHIHVDLMRRASRRTVCKPAPVSGEEMAARAGRGSYASREPAVTGSLGGSKNRSHNFASEADYDE
;
A
#
# COMPACT_ATOMS: atom_id res chain seq x y z
N MET A 1 -2.27 18.62 -7.32
CA MET A 1 -3.45 18.06 -7.99
C MET A 1 -3.06 16.68 -8.49
N VAL A 2 -3.91 15.65 -8.32
CA VAL A 2 -3.65 14.31 -8.89
C VAL A 2 -4.06 14.35 -10.35
N ARG A 3 -3.23 13.83 -11.26
CA ARG A 3 -3.55 13.76 -12.69
C ARG A 3 -4.38 12.49 -12.95
N GLU A 4 -5.47 12.63 -13.68
CA GLU A 4 -6.30 11.50 -14.09
C GLU A 4 -5.60 10.71 -15.22
N SER A 5 -5.69 9.39 -15.17
CA SER A 5 -5.16 8.46 -16.18
C SER A 5 -6.11 7.26 -16.35
N SER A 6 -5.77 6.30 -17.20
CA SER A 6 -6.50 5.01 -17.29
C SER A 6 -6.62 4.32 -15.94
N ASP A 7 -5.64 4.55 -15.06
CA ASP A 7 -5.52 3.90 -13.77
C ASP A 7 -6.00 4.75 -12.59
N LEU A 8 -6.27 6.03 -12.82
CA LEU A 8 -6.85 6.96 -11.87
C LEU A 8 -8.00 7.72 -12.53
N VAL A 9 -9.21 7.17 -12.41
CA VAL A 9 -10.41 7.69 -13.06
C VAL A 9 -11.30 8.38 -12.04
N ARG A 10 -11.66 9.65 -12.27
CA ARG A 10 -12.67 10.31 -11.44
C ARG A 10 -14.04 9.67 -11.67
N ILE A 11 -14.72 9.35 -10.58
CA ILE A 11 -16.08 8.83 -10.62
C ILE A 11 -17.07 9.86 -10.07
N ARG A 12 -18.36 9.61 -10.27
CA ARG A 12 -19.41 10.48 -9.73
C ARG A 12 -19.32 10.55 -8.21
N ARG A 13 -19.68 11.72 -7.66
CA ARG A 13 -19.84 11.93 -6.22
C ARG A 13 -20.63 10.78 -5.60
N ILE A 14 -20.16 10.30 -4.47
CA ILE A 14 -20.85 9.28 -3.69
C ILE A 14 -21.63 9.98 -2.59
N ASN A 15 -22.95 9.77 -2.59
CA ASN A 15 -23.83 10.13 -1.48
C ASN A 15 -24.22 8.82 -0.80
N GLY A 16 -23.58 8.50 0.32
CA GLY A 16 -23.90 7.31 1.10
C GLY A 16 -25.03 7.59 2.11
N PRO A 17 -25.56 6.56 2.78
CA PRO A 17 -26.53 6.75 3.84
C PRO A 17 -25.95 7.58 4.99
N GLY A 18 -26.78 8.46 5.57
CA GLY A 18 -26.38 9.34 6.67
C GLY A 18 -25.31 10.35 6.26
N ILE A 19 -24.20 10.38 6.99
CA ILE A 19 -23.10 11.35 6.79
C ILE A 19 -22.01 10.86 5.83
N CYS A 20 -22.17 9.68 5.23
CA CYS A 20 -21.17 9.10 4.34
C CYS A 20 -21.14 9.80 2.98
N GLY A 21 -19.95 9.96 2.40
CA GLY A 21 -19.85 10.44 1.04
C GLY A 21 -18.46 10.90 0.64
N ALA A 22 -18.25 11.01 -0.66
CA ALA A 22 -17.01 11.52 -1.23
C ALA A 22 -17.35 12.44 -2.41
N GLU A 23 -16.93 13.70 -2.32
CA GLU A 23 -17.30 14.74 -3.29
C GLU A 23 -16.57 14.58 -4.62
N PHE A 24 -15.28 14.24 -4.57
CA PHE A 24 -14.44 14.01 -5.74
C PHE A 24 -13.68 12.67 -5.61
N PRO A 25 -14.39 11.51 -5.67
CA PRO A 25 -13.75 10.22 -5.53
C PRO A 25 -13.04 9.82 -6.84
N LEU A 26 -11.90 9.14 -6.67
CA LEU A 26 -11.12 8.52 -7.72
C LEU A 26 -11.25 7.00 -7.58
N LYS A 27 -11.44 6.31 -8.71
CA LYS A 27 -11.25 4.87 -8.84
C LYS A 27 -9.80 4.64 -9.24
N VAL A 28 -9.05 3.96 -8.37
CA VAL A 28 -7.61 3.77 -8.46
C VAL A 28 -7.30 2.30 -8.71
N SER A 29 -6.82 1.97 -9.91
CA SER A 29 -6.27 0.65 -10.24
C SER A 29 -4.75 0.61 -10.19
N ALA A 30 -4.07 1.75 -10.23
CA ALA A 30 -2.64 1.83 -10.01
C ALA A 30 -2.21 3.17 -9.38
N LEU A 31 -1.00 3.21 -8.83
CA LEU A 31 -0.35 4.37 -8.21
C LEU A 31 1.07 4.51 -8.75
N GLY A 32 1.66 5.69 -8.66
CA GLY A 32 3.09 5.88 -9.00
C GLY A 32 3.41 5.98 -10.49
N GLU A 33 2.42 6.17 -11.37
CA GLU A 33 2.63 6.48 -12.80
C GLU A 33 3.17 7.92 -13.04
N GLY A 34 3.46 8.66 -11.96
CA GLY A 34 3.78 10.08 -11.97
C GLY A 34 5.24 10.46 -11.75
N SER A 35 6.20 9.53 -11.83
CA SER A 35 7.62 9.88 -11.84
C SER A 35 8.10 10.28 -13.24
N ALA A 36 7.41 11.28 -13.80
CA ALA A 36 8.01 12.25 -14.69
C ALA A 36 7.57 13.63 -14.18
N TYR A 37 8.18 14.09 -13.10
CA TYR A 37 8.27 15.51 -12.82
C TYR A 37 9.13 16.13 -13.94
N GLY A 38 8.50 16.36 -15.08
CA GLY A 38 9.00 17.20 -16.15
C GLY A 38 7.88 18.15 -16.49
N PHE A 39 8.12 19.45 -16.33
CA PHE A 39 7.47 20.44 -17.17
C PHE A 39 7.79 20.05 -18.63
N ALA A 40 6.95 19.23 -19.23
CA ALA A 40 7.00 18.88 -20.63
C ALA A 40 5.79 19.52 -21.32
N ASP A 41 5.72 20.85 -21.19
CA ASP A 41 5.09 21.74 -22.17
C ASP A 41 5.91 23.04 -22.26
N GLU A 42 7.25 22.91 -22.27
CA GLU A 42 8.19 24.03 -22.42
C GLU A 42 8.86 24.01 -23.82
N ASN A 43 8.34 23.25 -24.78
CA ASN A 43 8.89 23.19 -26.14
C ASN A 43 7.87 23.46 -27.26
N LEU A 44 6.67 23.96 -26.95
CA LEU A 44 5.69 24.40 -27.97
C LEU A 44 5.06 25.77 -27.70
N ARG A 45 5.68 26.62 -26.86
CA ARG A 45 5.33 28.04 -26.82
C ARG A 45 6.22 28.82 -27.79
N PRO A 46 5.70 29.29 -28.94
CA PRO A 46 6.46 30.22 -29.76
C PRO A 46 6.76 31.51 -28.96
N PRO A 47 7.92 32.15 -29.17
CA PRO A 47 8.34 33.28 -28.35
C PRO A 47 7.38 34.46 -28.57
N ALA A 48 6.53 34.73 -27.58
CA ALA A 48 5.76 35.96 -27.55
C ALA A 48 6.67 37.10 -27.08
N SER A 49 6.71 38.17 -27.86
CA SER A 49 7.40 39.43 -27.58
C SER A 49 7.01 39.99 -26.21
N VAL A 50 8.03 40.36 -25.41
CA VAL A 50 7.86 41.03 -24.11
C VAL A 50 7.26 42.42 -24.32
N GLY A 51 5.94 42.53 -24.18
CA GLY A 51 5.20 43.78 -24.12
C GLY A 51 4.81 44.08 -22.67
N ARG A 52 5.45 45.10 -22.10
CA ARG A 52 5.12 45.86 -20.87
C ARG A 52 4.13 45.23 -19.87
N GLU A 53 4.66 44.73 -18.75
CA GLU A 53 3.89 44.47 -17.52
C GLU A 53 3.20 45.74 -17.00
N PRO A 54 1.92 45.68 -16.59
CA PRO A 54 1.32 46.68 -15.72
C PRO A 54 1.70 46.42 -14.25
N ARG A 55 2.11 47.49 -13.55
CA ARG A 55 2.42 47.50 -12.12
C ARG A 55 1.14 47.36 -11.28
N TRP A 56 1.11 46.36 -10.41
CA TRP A 56 0.16 46.18 -9.29
C TRP A 56 0.39 47.26 -8.21
N PRO A 57 -0.64 47.67 -7.42
CA PRO A 57 -1.63 46.80 -6.78
C PRO A 57 -3.11 47.14 -7.06
N ILE A 58 -3.97 46.11 -7.07
CA ILE A 58 -5.44 46.25 -7.11
C ILE A 58 -5.98 46.20 -5.67
N ALA A 59 -6.78 47.21 -5.32
CA ALA A 59 -7.53 47.29 -4.06
C ALA A 59 -8.69 46.26 -4.04
N GLN A 60 -8.94 45.67 -2.87
CA GLN A 60 -10.03 44.71 -2.66
C GLN A 60 -11.41 45.41 -2.63
N PRO A 61 -12.48 44.84 -3.22
CA PRO A 61 -13.83 45.33 -3.02
C PRO A 61 -14.42 44.85 -1.67
N ALA A 62 -15.17 45.74 -1.02
CA ALA A 62 -15.84 45.47 0.26
C ALA A 62 -17.06 44.53 0.10
N TYR A 63 -17.13 43.52 0.96
CA TYR A 63 -18.23 42.55 1.01
C TYR A 63 -19.50 43.17 1.64
N ARG A 64 -20.65 42.99 0.98
CA ARG A 64 -21.98 43.38 1.47
C ARG A 64 -22.82 42.12 1.69
N PRO A 65 -23.35 41.85 2.91
CA PRO A 65 -24.15 40.66 3.15
C PRO A 65 -25.57 40.79 2.53
N PRO A 66 -26.19 39.68 2.10
CA PRO A 66 -27.53 39.70 1.53
C PRO A 66 -28.63 39.84 2.60
N SER A 67 -29.68 40.58 2.27
CA SER A 67 -30.91 40.75 3.03
C SER A 67 -31.92 39.64 2.70
N TYR A 68 -32.46 38.96 3.70
CA TYR A 68 -33.60 38.04 3.56
C TYR A 68 -34.92 38.80 3.78
N PRO A 69 -35.97 38.57 2.98
CA PRO A 69 -37.31 39.04 3.32
C PRO A 69 -37.96 38.13 4.38
N GLU A 70 -38.48 38.76 5.42
CA GLU A 70 -39.42 38.15 6.37
C GLU A 70 -40.79 37.95 5.71
N THR A 71 -41.30 36.72 5.75
CA THR A 71 -42.75 36.48 5.76
C THR A 71 -43.08 35.45 6.83
N SER A 72 -43.59 36.01 7.92
CA SER A 72 -44.59 35.52 8.89
C SER A 72 -45.03 34.05 8.86
N ALA A 73 -44.96 33.48 10.06
CA ALA A 73 -45.57 32.25 10.51
C ALA A 73 -47.11 32.23 10.39
N ARG A 74 -47.68 31.04 10.14
CA ARG A 74 -48.83 30.54 10.92
C ARG A 74 -48.98 29.01 10.86
N GLN A 75 -49.26 28.48 12.05
CA GLN A 75 -49.53 27.10 12.46
C GLN A 75 -50.75 26.46 11.78
N LEU A 76 -50.80 25.11 11.72
CA LEU A 76 -51.87 24.25 12.29
C LEU A 76 -51.71 22.75 11.89
N GLY A 77 -51.63 21.88 12.91
CA GLY A 77 -52.45 20.65 13.07
C GLY A 77 -52.22 19.38 12.21
N PRO A 78 -52.48 18.17 12.76
CA PRO A 78 -52.00 16.89 12.24
C PRO A 78 -52.99 16.20 11.29
N GLY A 79 -52.46 15.41 10.35
CA GLY A 79 -53.24 14.62 9.38
C GLY A 79 -52.66 13.22 9.17
N GLU A 80 -53.53 12.25 9.40
CA GLU A 80 -53.34 10.81 9.48
C GLU A 80 -53.49 10.12 8.11
N GLY A 81 -52.86 8.96 7.94
CA GLY A 81 -53.35 7.88 7.07
C GLY A 81 -52.85 7.85 5.61
N SER A 82 -51.97 6.92 5.30
CA SER A 82 -52.30 5.69 4.53
C SER A 82 -51.00 5.00 4.12
N GLY A 83 -50.78 3.83 4.70
CA GLY A 83 -49.71 2.93 4.30
C GLY A 83 -50.19 2.00 3.20
N ASP A 84 -49.30 1.79 2.22
CA ASP A 84 -49.36 0.65 1.32
C ASP A 84 -48.00 -0.07 1.36
N PRO A 85 -47.98 -1.42 1.44
CA PRO A 85 -46.74 -2.18 1.58
C PRO A 85 -46.07 -2.39 0.22
N VAL A 86 -44.80 -1.99 0.10
CA VAL A 86 -44.02 -2.29 -1.12
C VAL A 86 -43.40 -3.68 -0.98
N SER A 87 -43.82 -4.60 -1.86
CA SER A 87 -43.36 -5.99 -1.94
C SER A 87 -41.87 -6.10 -2.28
N LEU A 88 -41.17 -6.98 -1.58
CA LEU A 88 -39.84 -7.47 -1.92
C LEU A 88 -39.98 -8.69 -2.84
N ALA A 89 -39.65 -8.54 -4.12
CA ALA A 89 -39.36 -9.66 -5.02
C ALA A 89 -38.10 -9.37 -5.83
N ALA A 90 -37.12 -10.26 -5.73
CA ALA A 90 -35.91 -10.26 -6.54
C ALA A 90 -36.07 -11.30 -7.68
N PRO A 91 -35.69 -11.01 -8.93
CA PRO A 91 -35.58 -12.04 -9.95
C PRO A 91 -34.13 -12.48 -10.18
N GLY A 92 -33.92 -13.80 -10.23
CA GLY A 92 -32.83 -14.41 -10.98
C GLY A 92 -31.85 -15.30 -10.20
N THR A 93 -32.31 -16.45 -9.69
CA THR A 93 -31.43 -17.58 -9.37
C THR A 93 -31.79 -18.76 -10.27
N TYR A 94 -30.89 -19.12 -11.18
CA TYR A 94 -30.93 -20.43 -11.84
C TYR A 94 -30.30 -21.42 -10.89
N SER A 95 -31.11 -22.37 -10.41
CA SER A 95 -30.65 -23.50 -9.62
C SER A 95 -30.09 -24.56 -10.56
N SER A 96 -28.90 -25.03 -10.22
CA SER A 96 -28.29 -26.26 -10.76
C SER A 96 -29.26 -27.42 -10.55
N ALA A 97 -29.47 -28.21 -11.60
CA ALA A 97 -30.04 -29.55 -11.50
C ALA A 97 -28.89 -30.55 -11.65
N ASP A 98 -28.64 -31.30 -10.59
CA ASP A 98 -27.92 -32.56 -10.63
C ASP A 98 -28.79 -33.58 -11.38
N GLU A 99 -28.26 -34.18 -12.44
CA GLU A 99 -28.68 -35.53 -12.84
C GLU A 99 -27.44 -36.33 -13.27
N GLN A 100 -27.36 -37.52 -12.70
CA GLN A 100 -26.22 -38.43 -12.69
C GLN A 100 -26.33 -39.46 -13.84
N ILE A 101 -25.16 -39.73 -14.44
CA ILE A 101 -24.68 -41.03 -14.96
C ILE A 101 -25.43 -41.64 -16.17
N GLU A 102 -24.70 -41.77 -17.30
CA GLU A 102 -24.48 -43.07 -17.97
C GLU A 102 -23.29 -43.00 -18.95
N LEU A 103 -22.42 -44.01 -18.86
CA LEU A 103 -21.37 -44.37 -19.82
C LEU A 103 -21.82 -45.66 -20.50
N PRO A 104 -21.49 -45.92 -21.79
CA PRO A 104 -20.30 -46.75 -22.00
C PRO A 104 -19.50 -46.49 -23.30
N ALA A 105 -18.42 -47.29 -23.37
CA ALA A 105 -17.31 -47.39 -24.29
C ALA A 105 -17.62 -47.58 -25.79
N GLU A 106 -16.61 -47.31 -26.65
CA GLU A 106 -15.90 -48.32 -27.45
C GLU A 106 -14.87 -47.64 -28.40
N ALA A 107 -13.84 -48.41 -28.74
CA ALA A 107 -12.56 -48.03 -29.35
C ALA A 107 -12.62 -47.70 -30.85
N ARG A 108 -11.54 -47.07 -31.38
CA ARG A 108 -10.76 -47.57 -32.54
C ARG A 108 -9.51 -46.72 -32.87
N ASP A 109 -8.49 -47.49 -33.24
CA ASP A 109 -7.13 -47.20 -33.72
C ASP A 109 -7.13 -46.45 -35.07
N ASP A 110 -6.10 -45.63 -35.34
CA ASP A 110 -5.23 -45.85 -36.51
C ASP A 110 -4.11 -44.80 -36.63
N ARG A 111 -2.91 -45.34 -36.89
CA ARG A 111 -1.62 -44.69 -37.10
C ARG A 111 -1.53 -44.11 -38.52
N TYR A 112 -0.62 -43.14 -38.77
CA TYR A 112 0.47 -43.24 -39.77
C TYR A 112 1.27 -41.91 -39.91
N ALA A 113 2.59 -42.05 -39.76
CA ALA A 113 3.72 -41.42 -40.47
C ALA A 113 3.87 -39.87 -40.67
N GLN A 114 5.06 -39.36 -40.29
CA GLN A 114 5.69 -38.09 -40.70
C GLN A 114 6.40 -38.20 -42.08
N PRO A 115 7.26 -37.25 -42.59
CA PRO A 115 7.59 -35.84 -42.23
C PRO A 115 7.68 -34.86 -43.45
N SER A 116 7.92 -33.58 -43.21
CA SER A 116 8.60 -32.69 -44.18
C SER A 116 9.26 -31.48 -43.54
N ALA A 117 10.26 -30.97 -44.26
CA ALA A 117 11.50 -30.34 -43.82
C ALA A 117 11.54 -28.80 -44.00
N TYR A 118 12.19 -28.12 -43.03
CA TYR A 118 13.13 -26.96 -43.08
C TYR A 118 12.78 -25.65 -43.87
N PRO A 119 13.32 -24.46 -43.50
CA PRO A 119 14.68 -24.25 -42.96
C PRO A 119 14.91 -23.28 -41.78
N ALA A 120 16.11 -23.44 -41.22
CA ALA A 120 16.84 -22.62 -40.25
C ALA A 120 17.26 -21.26 -40.87
N THR A 121 17.62 -20.15 -40.21
CA THR A 121 18.54 -19.80 -39.08
C THR A 121 18.40 -18.25 -38.83
N PRO A 122 19.10 -17.54 -37.90
CA PRO A 122 20.20 -17.98 -37.03
C PRO A 122 20.07 -17.66 -35.53
N SER A 123 20.68 -18.56 -34.78
CA SER A 123 21.27 -18.42 -33.46
C SER A 123 22.16 -17.17 -33.32
N GLN A 124 21.95 -16.41 -32.23
CA GLN A 124 23.00 -15.57 -31.64
C GLN A 124 23.24 -16.10 -30.22
N ASP A 125 24.44 -16.63 -30.00
CA ASP A 125 24.99 -16.97 -28.69
C ASP A 125 26.42 -16.35 -28.62
N PRO A 126 27.08 -16.27 -27.46
CA PRO A 126 27.06 -15.10 -26.59
C PRO A 126 28.47 -14.56 -26.45
N SER A 127 28.67 -13.24 -26.60
CA SER A 127 29.96 -12.67 -26.18
C SER A 127 30.02 -12.65 -24.66
N LEU A 128 30.91 -13.49 -24.11
CA LEU A 128 31.34 -13.56 -22.72
C LEU A 128 31.39 -12.17 -22.07
N ARG A 129 30.58 -11.97 -21.03
CA ARG A 129 30.85 -10.96 -20.00
C ARG A 129 31.21 -11.69 -18.71
N LEU A 130 32.51 -11.85 -18.48
CA LEU A 130 33.05 -12.23 -17.18
C LEU A 130 32.92 -11.03 -16.24
N GLY A 131 31.97 -11.14 -15.30
CA GLY A 131 31.72 -10.19 -14.22
C GLY A 131 30.22 -10.10 -13.94
N PRO A 132 29.76 -10.12 -12.68
CA PRO A 132 28.34 -9.94 -12.40
C PRO A 132 27.95 -8.55 -12.92
N ALA A 133 27.05 -8.54 -13.91
CA ALA A 133 26.37 -7.32 -14.30
C ALA A 133 25.63 -6.83 -13.05
N ARG A 134 26.18 -5.81 -12.38
CA ARG A 134 25.38 -4.98 -11.49
C ARG A 134 24.30 -4.40 -12.38
N GLY A 135 23.11 -4.98 -12.30
CA GLY A 135 21.95 -4.54 -13.06
C GLY A 135 21.84 -3.04 -12.89
N VAL A 136 21.88 -2.32 -14.01
CA VAL A 136 21.45 -0.92 -14.01
C VAL A 136 20.02 -0.96 -13.49
N VAL A 137 19.79 -0.41 -12.30
CA VAL A 137 18.44 -0.19 -11.79
C VAL A 137 17.84 0.84 -12.72
N THR A 138 17.21 0.37 -13.79
CA THR A 138 16.44 1.23 -14.68
C THR A 138 15.35 1.84 -13.80
N SER A 139 15.50 3.13 -13.50
CA SER A 139 14.55 3.93 -12.70
C SER A 139 13.22 4.17 -13.44
N ALA A 140 12.86 3.30 -14.40
CA ALA A 140 11.55 3.30 -15.02
C ALA A 140 10.54 2.82 -13.97
N VAL A 141 10.01 3.76 -13.19
CA VAL A 141 8.96 3.54 -12.19
C VAL A 141 7.68 3.17 -12.94
N GLY A 142 7.55 1.89 -13.33
CA GLY A 142 6.28 1.34 -13.77
C GLY A 142 5.24 1.48 -12.65
N PRO A 143 3.95 1.66 -13.00
CA PRO A 143 2.89 1.85 -12.02
C PRO A 143 2.79 0.65 -11.07
N VAL A 144 2.41 0.91 -9.82
CA VAL A 144 2.10 -0.12 -8.82
C VAL A 144 0.61 -0.36 -8.84
N THR A 145 0.21 -1.56 -9.24
CA THR A 145 -1.21 -1.92 -9.32
C THR A 145 -1.83 -1.99 -7.92
N VAL A 146 -3.08 -1.56 -7.76
CA VAL A 146 -3.84 -1.68 -6.52
C VAL A 146 -4.99 -2.67 -6.75
N LYS A 147 -4.96 -3.80 -6.04
CA LYS A 147 -5.97 -4.86 -6.20
C LYS A 147 -6.73 -5.17 -4.90
N PRO A 148 -8.07 -5.24 -4.94
CA PRO A 148 -8.94 -4.75 -6.03
C PRO A 148 -8.83 -3.22 -6.17
N SER A 149 -9.34 -2.65 -7.27
CA SER A 149 -9.28 -1.20 -7.48
C SER A 149 -10.00 -0.43 -6.36
N ALA A 150 -9.32 0.55 -5.80
CA ALA A 150 -9.76 1.29 -4.62
C ALA A 150 -10.57 2.53 -5.01
N THR A 151 -11.64 2.82 -4.28
CA THR A 151 -12.34 4.11 -4.39
C THR A 151 -11.82 5.02 -3.28
N LEU A 152 -11.15 6.12 -3.64
CA LEU A 152 -10.40 6.97 -2.72
C LEU A 152 -10.64 8.47 -2.98
N ALA A 153 -10.51 9.30 -1.96
CA ALA A 153 -10.54 10.75 -2.09
C ALA A 153 -9.18 11.28 -2.59
N CYS A 154 -9.20 12.38 -3.35
CA CYS A 154 -7.99 12.98 -3.92
C CYS A 154 -6.84 13.22 -2.90
N PRO A 155 -7.07 13.72 -1.67
CA PRO A 155 -5.99 13.97 -0.72
C PRO A 155 -5.21 12.70 -0.32
N ILE A 156 -5.91 11.58 -0.07
CA ILE A 156 -5.25 10.35 0.32
C ILE A 156 -4.52 9.70 -0.85
N VAL A 157 -5.04 9.81 -2.08
CA VAL A 157 -4.32 9.34 -3.28
C VAL A 157 -2.98 10.06 -3.42
N SER A 158 -2.97 11.39 -3.28
CA SER A 158 -1.71 12.15 -3.33
C SER A 158 -0.74 11.80 -2.20
N ALA A 159 -1.23 11.45 -1.01
CA ALA A 159 -0.39 10.99 0.09
C ALA A 159 0.19 9.60 -0.16
N LEU A 160 -0.62 8.68 -0.70
CA LEU A 160 -0.21 7.32 -1.07
C LEU A 160 0.83 7.31 -2.18
N ASP A 161 0.65 8.08 -3.25
CA ASP A 161 1.61 8.18 -4.36
C ASP A 161 3.00 8.59 -3.87
N ARG A 162 3.07 9.63 -3.03
CA ARG A 162 4.34 10.11 -2.47
C ARG A 162 4.93 9.11 -1.50
N TRP A 163 4.11 8.53 -0.60
CA TRP A 163 4.58 7.51 0.34
C TRP A 163 5.15 6.29 -0.40
N LEU A 164 4.52 5.88 -1.50
CA LEU A 164 4.97 4.78 -2.33
C LEU A 164 6.34 5.08 -2.97
N ALA A 165 6.47 6.25 -3.58
CA ALA A 165 7.70 6.68 -4.26
C ALA A 165 8.86 6.92 -3.28
N ASP A 166 8.58 7.63 -2.18
CA ASP A 166 9.62 8.14 -1.28
C ASP A 166 10.04 7.12 -0.21
N ALA A 167 9.17 6.16 0.14
CA ALA A 167 9.41 5.23 1.24
C ALA A 167 9.25 3.76 0.87
N VAL A 168 8.11 3.35 0.30
CA VAL A 168 7.81 1.92 0.08
C VAL A 168 8.72 1.31 -0.98
N GLN A 169 8.91 1.98 -2.12
CA GLN A 169 9.79 1.49 -3.18
C GLN A 169 11.26 1.40 -2.72
N PRO A 170 11.84 2.45 -2.09
CA PRO A 170 13.18 2.35 -1.50
C PRO A 170 13.31 1.24 -0.46
N ALA A 171 12.32 1.06 0.43
CA ALA A 171 12.34 0.00 1.42
C ALA A 171 12.33 -1.39 0.76
N SER A 172 11.47 -1.60 -0.24
CA SER A 172 11.40 -2.86 -0.97
C SER A 172 12.73 -3.20 -1.65
N MET A 173 13.38 -2.21 -2.26
CA MET A 173 14.70 -2.39 -2.85
C MET A 173 15.77 -2.72 -1.80
N ARG A 174 15.73 -2.10 -0.61
CA ARG A 174 16.69 -2.39 0.47
C ARG A 174 16.54 -3.81 1.02
N TRP A 175 15.31 -4.23 1.33
CA TRP A 175 15.06 -5.51 1.98
C TRP A 175 15.06 -6.70 1.03
N PHE A 176 14.67 -6.48 -0.22
CA PHE A 176 14.43 -7.56 -1.16
C PHE A 176 15.21 -7.46 -2.46
N GLY A 177 15.81 -6.30 -2.77
CA GLY A 177 16.43 -6.07 -4.09
C GLY A 177 15.42 -6.02 -5.24
N ALA A 178 14.13 -6.01 -4.94
CA ALA A 178 13.04 -6.02 -5.91
C ALA A 178 12.03 -4.93 -5.56
N ARG A 179 11.42 -4.35 -6.59
CA ARG A 179 10.39 -3.31 -6.44
C ARG A 179 9.04 -3.91 -6.06
N VAL A 180 8.18 -3.11 -5.45
CA VAL A 180 6.75 -3.41 -5.36
C VAL A 180 6.13 -3.21 -6.73
N ALA A 181 5.37 -4.21 -7.20
CA ALA A 181 4.57 -4.19 -8.42
C ALA A 181 3.06 -4.12 -8.13
N GLU A 182 2.62 -4.64 -6.97
CA GLU A 182 1.21 -4.61 -6.56
C GLU A 182 1.06 -4.32 -5.07
N ILE A 183 0.03 -3.55 -4.74
CA ILE A 183 -0.53 -3.41 -3.39
C ILE A 183 -1.83 -4.21 -3.33
N LYS A 184 -1.87 -5.18 -2.41
CA LYS A 184 -3.09 -5.92 -2.08
C LYS A 184 -3.85 -5.15 -1.01
N GLN A 185 -4.96 -4.52 -1.37
CA GLN A 185 -5.85 -3.86 -0.42
C GLN A 185 -7.04 -4.76 -0.06
N ILE A 186 -7.61 -4.56 1.13
CA ILE A 186 -8.78 -5.31 1.62
C ILE A 186 -9.95 -4.40 2.01
N SER A 187 -9.76 -3.10 2.09
CA SER A 187 -10.81 -2.12 2.28
C SER A 187 -10.37 -0.73 1.82
N ALA A 188 -11.24 -0.04 1.09
CA ALA A 188 -11.09 1.35 0.65
C ALA A 188 -12.38 2.11 1.02
N TYR A 189 -13.14 2.68 0.09
CA TYR A 189 -14.46 3.25 0.43
C TYR A 189 -15.39 2.20 1.06
N SER A 190 -15.92 2.50 2.25
CA SER A 190 -16.98 1.73 2.92
C SER A 190 -17.69 2.61 3.94
N CYS A 191 -18.99 2.83 3.75
CA CYS A 191 -19.82 3.57 4.70
C CYS A 191 -20.13 2.73 5.95
N ARG A 192 -19.30 2.88 7.00
CA ARG A 192 -19.47 2.20 8.30
C ARG A 192 -18.81 2.95 9.43
N GLY A 193 -19.22 2.66 10.66
CA GLY A 193 -18.52 3.13 11.87
C GLY A 193 -17.13 2.50 12.01
N MET A 194 -16.27 3.13 12.81
CA MET A 194 -14.93 2.62 13.11
C MET A 194 -14.98 1.17 13.63
N ASN A 195 -14.06 0.33 13.15
CA ASN A 195 -14.00 -1.11 13.43
C ASN A 195 -15.31 -1.87 13.11
N GLY A 196 -16.17 -1.33 12.24
CA GLY A 196 -17.48 -1.91 11.92
C GLY A 196 -18.55 -1.71 13.00
N ASN A 197 -18.26 -0.96 14.07
CA ASN A 197 -19.22 -0.72 15.14
C ASN A 197 -20.21 0.39 14.76
N PRO A 198 -21.52 0.12 14.65
CA PRO A 198 -22.51 1.12 14.23
C PRO A 198 -22.70 2.26 15.25
N ARG A 199 -22.25 2.08 16.50
CA ARG A 199 -22.30 3.10 17.56
C ARG A 199 -20.99 3.90 17.70
N ALA A 200 -19.94 3.51 16.98
CA ALA A 200 -18.68 4.24 17.00
C ALA A 200 -18.77 5.48 16.11
N ARG A 201 -17.78 6.38 16.26
CA ARG A 201 -17.57 7.47 15.30
C ARG A 201 -17.44 6.89 13.89
N ILE A 202 -17.88 7.64 12.89
CA ILE A 202 -17.77 7.24 11.49
C ILE A 202 -16.30 7.04 11.10
N SER A 203 -16.02 6.00 10.30
CA SER A 203 -14.67 5.72 9.80
C SER A 203 -14.29 6.66 8.65
N GLU A 204 -12.99 6.92 8.47
CA GLU A 204 -12.48 7.62 7.29
C GLU A 204 -12.70 6.83 5.98
N HIS A 205 -12.90 5.51 6.06
CA HIS A 205 -13.36 4.71 4.93
C HIS A 205 -14.70 5.22 4.37
N ALA A 206 -15.57 5.80 5.20
CA ALA A 206 -16.86 6.34 4.77
C ALA A 206 -16.74 7.58 3.87
N PHE A 207 -15.55 8.17 3.81
CA PHE A 207 -15.22 9.33 2.99
C PHE A 207 -14.22 9.01 1.87
N GLY A 208 -13.87 7.73 1.69
CA GLY A 208 -12.79 7.32 0.79
C GLY A 208 -11.43 7.84 1.24
N ASN A 209 -11.29 8.25 2.50
CA ASN A 209 -10.09 8.90 3.04
C ASN A 209 -9.23 7.94 3.88
N ALA A 210 -9.38 6.63 3.62
CA ALA A 210 -8.61 5.56 4.26
C ALA A 210 -8.38 4.37 3.31
N LEU A 211 -7.29 3.63 3.55
CA LEU A 211 -6.94 2.41 2.83
C LEU A 211 -6.40 1.35 3.81
N ASP A 212 -6.87 0.10 3.65
CA ASP A 212 -6.37 -1.07 4.40
C ASP A 212 -5.55 -1.96 3.48
N ILE A 213 -4.25 -2.07 3.76
CA ILE A 213 -3.28 -2.80 2.95
C ILE A 213 -2.95 -4.14 3.61
N ALA A 214 -3.23 -5.25 2.93
CA ALA A 214 -2.99 -6.61 3.44
C ALA A 214 -1.68 -7.22 2.96
N GLY A 215 -1.02 -6.65 1.94
CA GLY A 215 0.25 -7.15 1.45
C GLY A 215 0.76 -6.46 0.19
N PHE A 216 1.93 -6.90 -0.25
CA PHE A 216 2.63 -6.36 -1.41
C PHE A 216 3.12 -7.51 -2.28
N THR A 217 2.95 -7.41 -3.60
CA THR A 217 3.60 -8.31 -4.56
C THR A 217 4.78 -7.58 -5.18
N LEU A 218 5.93 -8.23 -5.18
CA LEU A 218 7.16 -7.70 -5.76
C LEU A 218 7.26 -8.03 -7.25
N ALA A 219 8.11 -7.30 -7.96
CA ALA A 219 8.34 -7.48 -9.40
C ALA A 219 8.91 -8.87 -9.76
N ASP A 220 9.49 -9.58 -8.81
CA ASP A 220 9.99 -10.95 -8.98
C ASP A 220 8.94 -12.03 -8.60
N GLY A 221 7.69 -11.62 -8.29
CA GLY A 221 6.59 -12.51 -7.96
C GLY A 221 6.47 -12.85 -6.47
N ARG A 222 7.40 -12.45 -5.61
CA ARG A 222 7.26 -12.68 -4.16
C ARG A 222 6.07 -11.89 -3.59
N TYR A 223 5.29 -12.54 -2.73
CA TYR A 223 4.18 -11.90 -2.02
C TYR A 223 4.49 -11.76 -0.53
N VAL A 224 4.59 -10.52 -0.07
CA VAL A 224 4.80 -10.16 1.34
C VAL A 224 3.44 -9.89 1.97
N SER A 225 2.94 -10.86 2.73
CA SER A 225 1.69 -10.74 3.50
C SER A 225 1.92 -9.90 4.75
N VAL A 226 1.06 -8.92 5.03
CA VAL A 226 1.10 -8.19 6.30
C VAL A 226 0.85 -9.16 7.46
N GLN A 227 -0.22 -9.95 7.42
CA GLN A 227 -0.57 -10.87 8.49
C GLN A 227 0.55 -11.85 8.86
N ARG A 228 1.13 -12.53 7.86
CA ARG A 228 2.17 -13.55 8.09
C ARG A 228 3.56 -12.93 8.28
N GLY A 229 3.90 -11.95 7.45
CA GLY A 229 5.21 -11.30 7.46
C GLY A 229 5.45 -10.44 8.70
N TRP A 230 4.40 -9.98 9.40
CA TRP A 230 4.57 -9.13 10.59
C TRP A 230 5.36 -9.78 11.71
N LYS A 231 5.35 -11.12 11.78
CA LYS A 231 6.16 -11.96 12.68
C LYS A 231 6.87 -13.09 11.91
N GLY A 232 7.03 -12.89 10.59
CA GLY A 232 7.51 -13.90 9.64
C GLY A 232 9.03 -13.87 9.49
N LEU A 233 9.52 -13.92 8.24
CA LEU A 233 10.95 -13.86 7.97
C LEU A 233 11.54 -12.49 8.41
N PRO A 234 12.82 -12.43 8.85
CA PRO A 234 13.45 -11.18 9.29
C PRO A 234 13.34 -10.05 8.26
N GLU A 235 13.46 -10.36 6.97
CA GLU A 235 13.38 -9.39 5.88
C GLU A 235 11.96 -8.85 5.70
N GLU A 236 10.94 -9.71 5.80
CA GLU A 236 9.52 -9.30 5.76
C GLU A 236 9.16 -8.43 6.96
N GLN A 237 9.64 -8.80 8.16
CA GLN A 237 9.46 -7.99 9.36
C GLN A 237 10.13 -6.62 9.20
N GLY A 238 11.38 -6.61 8.71
CA GLY A 238 12.16 -5.43 8.35
C GLY A 238 11.37 -4.47 7.48
N PHE A 239 10.99 -4.95 6.30
CA PHE A 239 10.23 -4.20 5.32
C PHE A 239 8.90 -3.68 5.88
N LEU A 240 8.09 -4.53 6.52
CA LEU A 240 6.76 -4.13 7.00
C LEU A 240 6.81 -3.11 8.14
N ARG A 241 7.81 -3.20 9.03
CA ARG A 241 8.00 -2.18 10.09
C ARG A 241 8.47 -0.86 9.51
N GLU A 242 9.35 -0.87 8.53
CA GLU A 242 9.80 0.34 7.85
C GLU A 242 8.66 1.01 7.06
N VAL A 243 7.87 0.22 6.34
CA VAL A 243 6.66 0.67 5.63
C VAL A 243 5.66 1.30 6.62
N ALA A 244 5.37 0.64 7.75
CA ALA A 244 4.47 1.19 8.76
C ALA A 244 5.04 2.46 9.43
N SER A 245 6.34 2.49 9.72
CA SER A 245 6.98 3.63 10.40
C SER A 245 7.05 4.86 9.49
N SER A 246 7.35 4.68 8.21
CA SER A 246 7.31 5.77 7.21
C SER A 246 5.89 6.28 6.97
N ALA A 247 4.87 5.41 7.02
CA ALA A 247 3.48 5.83 6.93
C ALA A 247 3.12 6.82 8.06
N CYS A 248 3.62 6.62 9.27
CA CYS A 248 3.34 7.51 10.40
C CYS A 248 3.83 8.95 10.21
N GLN A 249 4.76 9.19 9.28
CA GLN A 249 5.24 10.52 8.93
C GLN A 249 4.32 11.22 7.91
N ARG A 250 3.45 10.48 7.23
CA ARG A 250 2.62 10.98 6.11
C ARG A 250 1.13 11.02 6.43
N PHE A 251 0.66 10.06 7.21
CA PHE A 251 -0.75 9.87 7.55
C PHE A 251 -1.03 10.29 8.98
N THR A 252 -2.27 10.71 9.26
CA THR A 252 -2.68 11.13 10.60
C THR A 252 -3.08 9.96 11.48
N THR A 253 -3.47 8.83 10.88
CA THR A 253 -3.70 7.57 11.57
C THR A 253 -3.01 6.46 10.81
N VAL A 254 -2.20 5.67 11.51
CA VAL A 254 -1.61 4.43 11.05
C VAL A 254 -1.84 3.37 12.12
N LEU A 255 -2.55 2.31 11.75
CA LEU A 255 -2.83 1.17 12.62
C LEU A 255 -2.36 -0.10 11.91
N ALA A 256 -1.27 -0.67 12.38
CA ALA A 256 -0.72 -1.91 11.88
C ALA A 256 -0.90 -3.05 12.90
N PRO A 257 -0.51 -4.30 12.59
CA PRO A 257 -0.68 -5.40 13.52
C PRO A 257 0.01 -5.15 14.87
N GLY A 258 -0.69 -5.48 15.95
CA GLY A 258 -0.31 -5.12 17.32
C GLY A 258 -0.91 -3.80 17.83
N SER A 259 -1.61 -3.03 16.99
CA SER A 259 -2.38 -1.85 17.44
C SER A 259 -3.67 -2.23 18.19
N ASN A 260 -4.43 -3.20 17.67
CA ASN A 260 -5.57 -3.87 18.27
C ASN A 260 -5.95 -5.11 17.43
N ILE A 261 -6.99 -5.84 17.86
CA ILE A 261 -7.45 -7.06 17.17
C ILE A 261 -7.99 -6.83 15.76
N TYR A 262 -8.52 -5.65 15.44
CA TYR A 262 -9.09 -5.38 14.11
C TYR A 262 -8.05 -5.16 13.02
N HIS A 263 -6.80 -4.85 13.39
CA HIS A 263 -5.71 -4.51 12.46
C HIS A 263 -4.61 -5.58 12.43
N TYR A 264 -4.94 -6.82 12.83
CA TYR A 264 -3.95 -7.91 12.93
C TYR A 264 -3.42 -8.39 11.57
N ASN A 265 -4.16 -8.15 10.49
CA ASN A 265 -3.87 -8.68 9.15
C ASN A 265 -3.61 -7.61 8.09
N HIS A 266 -3.62 -6.32 8.45
CA HIS A 266 -3.43 -5.23 7.51
C HIS A 266 -2.81 -3.99 8.17
N ILE A 267 -2.30 -3.09 7.35
CA ILE A 267 -1.89 -1.74 7.73
C ILE A 267 -3.00 -0.79 7.26
N HIS A 268 -3.68 -0.16 8.22
CA HIS A 268 -4.65 0.90 7.97
C HIS A 268 -3.95 2.26 7.94
N VAL A 269 -4.25 3.07 6.93
CA VAL A 269 -3.80 4.47 6.83
C VAL A 269 -4.97 5.40 6.55
N ASP A 270 -5.04 6.54 7.24
CA ASP A 270 -6.05 7.58 6.99
C ASP A 270 -5.51 9.01 7.17
N LEU A 271 -6.30 9.98 6.66
CA LEU A 271 -6.07 11.42 6.84
C LEU A 271 -7.14 12.07 7.75
N MET A 272 -7.60 11.38 8.79
CA MET A 272 -8.56 11.89 9.77
C MET A 272 -8.12 13.23 10.37
N ARG A 273 -8.96 14.24 10.22
CA ARG A 273 -8.76 15.54 10.85
C ARG A 273 -9.26 15.52 12.29
N ARG A 274 -8.39 15.89 13.23
CA ARG A 274 -8.69 16.00 14.67
C ARG A 274 -8.42 17.42 15.14
N ALA A 275 -9.28 17.97 16.01
CA ALA A 275 -9.08 19.30 16.58
C ALA A 275 -7.72 19.43 17.30
N SER A 276 -7.30 18.37 18.00
CA SER A 276 -6.00 18.32 18.69
C SER A 276 -4.79 18.22 17.76
N ARG A 277 -5.00 18.02 16.44
CA ARG A 277 -3.94 17.74 15.45
C ARG A 277 -3.03 16.54 15.78
N ARG A 278 -3.39 15.74 16.78
CA ARG A 278 -2.62 14.57 17.20
C ARG A 278 -2.63 13.50 16.13
N THR A 279 -1.46 12.97 15.79
CA THR A 279 -1.32 11.78 14.96
C THR A 279 -1.44 10.51 15.81
N VAL A 280 -1.97 9.44 15.21
CA VAL A 280 -2.08 8.13 15.82
C VAL A 280 -1.18 7.19 15.04
N CYS A 281 -0.10 6.73 15.65
CA CYS A 281 0.79 5.73 15.07
C CYS A 281 0.85 4.54 16.04
N LYS A 282 0.28 3.40 15.65
CA LYS A 282 0.26 2.19 16.48
C LYS A 282 0.54 0.93 15.64
N PRO A 283 1.38 0.00 16.13
CA PRO A 283 2.26 0.13 17.29
C PRO A 283 3.27 1.27 17.11
N ALA A 284 3.99 1.62 18.18
CA ALA A 284 5.03 2.64 18.09
C ALA A 284 6.05 2.26 17.01
N PRO A 285 6.49 3.22 16.18
CA PRO A 285 7.43 2.95 15.10
C PRO A 285 8.78 2.53 15.68
N VAL A 286 9.40 1.54 15.06
CA VAL A 286 10.75 1.08 15.40
C VAL A 286 11.73 1.73 14.42
N SER A 287 12.88 2.18 14.89
CA SER A 287 13.86 2.82 14.01
C SER A 287 14.39 1.83 12.97
N GLY A 288 14.74 2.33 11.77
CA GLY A 288 15.30 1.49 10.71
C GLY A 288 16.62 0.82 11.13
N GLU A 289 17.41 1.51 11.95
CA GLU A 289 18.64 0.97 12.55
C GLU A 289 18.35 -0.20 13.50
N GLU A 290 17.33 -0.06 14.37
CA GLU A 290 16.95 -1.15 15.27
C GLU A 290 16.39 -2.36 14.50
N MET A 291 15.65 -2.12 13.41
CA MET A 291 15.19 -3.18 12.51
C MET A 291 16.35 -3.87 11.79
N ALA A 292 17.30 -3.11 11.25
CA ALA A 292 18.50 -3.65 10.61
C ALA A 292 19.38 -4.43 11.60
N ALA A 293 19.54 -3.94 12.82
CA ALA A 293 20.27 -4.62 13.89
C ALA A 293 19.61 -5.96 14.28
N ARG A 294 18.27 -6.03 14.31
CA ARG A 294 17.53 -7.28 14.56
C ARG A 294 17.67 -8.26 13.40
N ALA A 295 17.60 -7.79 12.16
CA ALA A 295 17.79 -8.63 10.97
C ALA A 295 19.23 -9.17 10.87
N GLY A 296 20.23 -8.34 11.15
CA GLY A 296 21.65 -8.72 11.17
C GLY A 296 22.03 -9.68 12.29
N ARG A 297 21.23 -9.79 13.37
CA ARG A 297 21.40 -10.84 14.39
C ARG A 297 20.85 -12.20 13.93
N GLY A 298 19.91 -12.22 13.00
CA GLY A 298 19.30 -13.43 12.44
C GLY A 298 20.06 -14.02 11.25
N SER A 299 20.94 -13.23 10.62
CA SER A 299 21.77 -13.64 9.49
C SER A 299 23.23 -13.56 9.92
N TYR A 300 23.95 -14.69 9.95
CA TYR A 300 25.38 -14.90 10.30
C TYR A 300 25.80 -15.27 11.73
N ALA A 301 25.00 -15.15 12.78
CA ALA A 301 25.44 -15.57 14.14
C ALA A 301 25.43 -17.10 14.41
N SER A 302 25.39 -17.94 13.36
CA SER A 302 25.49 -19.42 13.51
C SER A 302 26.32 -20.11 12.41
N ARG A 303 27.13 -19.35 11.67
CA ARG A 303 28.17 -19.91 10.80
C ARG A 303 29.45 -19.14 11.01
N GLU A 304 30.09 -19.35 12.15
CA GLU A 304 31.55 -19.36 12.14
C GLU A 304 31.96 -20.66 11.43
N PRO A 305 32.63 -20.64 10.27
CA PRO A 305 33.55 -21.72 9.97
C PRO A 305 34.71 -21.53 10.95
N ALA A 306 34.91 -22.50 11.82
CA ALA A 306 36.15 -22.62 12.58
C ALA A 306 37.31 -22.66 11.56
N VAL A 307 37.91 -21.50 11.29
CA VAL A 307 39.22 -21.43 10.64
C VAL A 307 40.22 -21.73 11.74
N THR A 308 40.61 -22.99 11.84
CA THR A 308 41.73 -23.44 12.67
C THR A 308 43.02 -22.89 12.06
N GLY A 309 43.33 -21.63 12.35
CA GLY A 309 44.63 -21.03 12.09
C GLY A 309 45.63 -21.52 13.13
N SER A 310 46.35 -22.58 12.79
CA SER A 310 47.47 -23.10 13.56
C SER A 310 48.62 -22.08 13.55
N LEU A 311 48.80 -21.31 14.62
CA LEU A 311 50.07 -20.64 14.93
C LEU A 311 50.24 -20.54 16.45
N GLY A 312 51.32 -21.18 16.92
CA GLY A 312 51.71 -21.28 18.32
C GLY A 312 52.03 -19.92 18.94
N GLY A 313 51.66 -19.80 20.21
CA GLY A 313 52.02 -18.68 21.06
C GLY A 313 51.95 -19.10 22.51
N SER A 314 53.04 -19.69 23.00
CA SER A 314 53.24 -19.94 24.43
C SER A 314 53.08 -18.64 25.21
N LYS A 315 52.14 -18.62 26.15
CA LYS A 315 52.15 -17.64 27.26
C LYS A 315 52.03 -18.40 28.57
N ASN A 316 53.17 -18.51 29.23
CA ASN A 316 53.32 -18.82 30.65
C ASN A 316 52.28 -18.04 31.47
N ARG A 317 51.38 -18.77 32.14
CA ARG A 317 50.71 -18.26 33.34
C ARG A 317 51.39 -18.87 34.55
N SER A 318 52.28 -18.10 35.17
CA SER A 318 52.78 -18.37 36.52
C SER A 318 51.61 -18.25 37.50
N HIS A 319 51.16 -19.39 38.03
CA HIS A 319 50.34 -19.45 39.22
C HIS A 319 51.25 -19.29 40.44
N ASN A 320 51.14 -18.17 41.15
CA ASN A 320 51.67 -18.06 42.51
C ASN A 320 50.72 -18.80 43.45
N PHE A 321 51.15 -19.96 43.91
CA PHE A 321 50.68 -20.61 45.12
C PHE A 321 51.29 -19.86 46.32
N ALA A 322 50.44 -19.42 47.24
CA ALA A 322 50.86 -19.11 48.61
C ALA A 322 50.08 -20.06 49.53
N SER A 323 50.83 -20.96 50.18
CA SER A 323 50.38 -21.96 51.14
C SER A 323 50.38 -21.38 52.56
N GLU A 324 49.31 -21.71 53.29
CA GLU A 324 49.20 -22.09 54.71
C GLU A 324 49.99 -21.36 55.81
N ALA A 325 49.27 -20.93 56.85
CA ALA A 325 49.43 -21.50 58.20
C ALA A 325 48.26 -21.09 59.13
N ASP A 326 47.74 -22.11 59.82
CA ASP A 326 46.87 -22.12 61.01
C ASP A 326 47.37 -21.23 62.16
N TYR A 327 46.46 -20.80 63.05
CA TYR A 327 46.54 -20.94 64.52
C TYR A 327 45.26 -20.42 65.20
N ASP A 328 44.75 -21.23 66.16
CA ASP A 328 43.62 -21.03 67.07
C ASP A 328 43.64 -19.73 67.91
N GLU A 329 42.46 -19.13 68.15
CA GLU A 329 41.75 -19.02 69.45
C GLU A 329 40.51 -18.10 69.35
#